data_AF-A0A3S9N0K6-F1
#
_entry.id   AF-A0A3S9N0K6-F1
#
_cell.length_a   1.000
_cell.length_b   1.000
_cell.length_c   1.000
_cell.angle_alpha   90.00
_cell.angle_beta   90.00
_cell.angle_gamma   90.00
#
_symmetry.space_group_name_H-M   'P 1'
#
loop_
_entity.id
_entity.type
_entity.pdbx_description
1 polymer ?
#
loop_
_entity_poly.entity_id
_entity_poly.type
_entity_poly.pdbx_seq_one_letter_code
_entity_poly.pdbx_strand_id
1 'polypeptide(L)'
;MNKLKSIVLFLLMCLCSCNGESIKELSDAHYEEIRDIQLTAVVTDIDDPWQPFHGFGLISLEIIDSNTEMYDPRPHFDEYLFILKKDQMELYQSLSLLSIGDTVKVDMPNKKIRYFLNEYNRVEEFTPQLYDEPFYHYFIERDLQKL
;
A
#
# COMPACT_ATOMS: atom_id res chain seq x y z
N MET A 1 -28.83 15.11 -43.13
CA MET A 1 -28.67 13.75 -42.56
C MET A 1 -27.39 13.54 -41.73
N ASN A 2 -26.76 14.60 -41.18
CA ASN A 2 -25.42 14.48 -40.57
C ASN A 2 -25.36 14.75 -39.06
N LYS A 3 -26.45 15.22 -38.42
CA LYS A 3 -26.45 15.54 -36.97
C LYS A 3 -26.65 14.31 -36.06
N LEU A 4 -27.26 13.25 -36.57
CA LEU A 4 -27.53 12.04 -35.79
C LEU A 4 -26.25 11.20 -35.57
N LYS A 5 -25.30 11.24 -36.50
CA LYS A 5 -24.04 10.48 -36.42
C LYS A 5 -23.07 11.05 -35.36
N SER A 6 -23.09 12.37 -35.14
CA SER A 6 -22.23 13.00 -34.13
C SER A 6 -22.67 12.76 -32.69
N ILE A 7 -23.97 12.52 -32.45
CA ILE A 7 -24.52 12.25 -31.12
C ILE A 7 -24.15 10.84 -30.65
N VAL A 8 -24.13 9.85 -31.56
CA VAL A 8 -23.73 8.47 -31.25
C VAL A 8 -22.26 8.38 -30.85
N LEU A 9 -21.39 9.20 -31.45
CA LEU A 9 -19.96 9.22 -31.11
C LEU A 9 -19.69 9.83 -29.73
N PHE A 10 -20.51 10.80 -29.29
CA PHE A 10 -20.39 11.42 -27.97
C PHE A 10 -20.89 10.48 -26.85
N LEU A 11 -21.92 9.68 -27.12
CA LEU A 11 -22.42 8.64 -26.20
C LEU A 11 -21.43 7.48 -26.01
N LEU A 12 -20.61 7.15 -27.01
CA LEU A 12 -19.59 6.10 -26.88
C LEU A 12 -18.41 6.51 -25.99
N MET A 13 -18.07 7.81 -25.91
CA MET A 13 -16.97 8.28 -25.05
C MET A 13 -17.35 8.35 -23.56
N CYS A 14 -18.64 8.38 -23.22
CA CYS A 14 -19.11 8.39 -21.82
C CYS A 14 -19.23 7.00 -21.18
N LEU A 15 -19.01 5.91 -21.93
CA LEU A 15 -19.10 4.54 -21.41
C LEU A 15 -17.77 4.00 -20.85
N CYS A 16 -16.70 4.78 -20.88
CA CYS A 16 -15.55 4.54 -20.01
C CYS A 16 -15.89 5.05 -18.61
N SER A 17 -16.88 4.43 -17.97
CA SER A 17 -16.95 4.44 -16.52
C SER A 17 -15.71 3.71 -16.04
N CYS A 18 -14.69 4.47 -15.64
CA CYS A 18 -13.68 3.94 -14.73
C CYS A 18 -14.47 3.47 -13.51
N ASN A 19 -14.69 2.17 -13.41
CA ASN A 19 -15.06 1.56 -12.15
C ASN A 19 -13.94 1.94 -11.20
N GLY A 20 -14.21 2.87 -10.29
CA GLY A 20 -13.28 3.14 -9.20
C GLY A 20 -13.05 1.81 -8.49
N GLU A 21 -11.81 1.37 -8.41
CA GLU A 21 -11.44 0.21 -7.60
C GLU A 21 -12.00 0.43 -6.21
N SER A 22 -12.83 -0.51 -5.74
CA SER A 22 -13.43 -0.41 -4.42
C SER A 22 -12.32 -0.65 -3.41
N ILE A 23 -11.87 0.40 -2.72
CA ILE A 23 -11.03 0.26 -1.53
C ILE A 23 -11.81 -0.62 -0.56
N LYS A 24 -11.28 -1.81 -0.25
CA LYS A 24 -11.90 -2.72 0.71
C LYS A 24 -11.34 -2.42 2.10
N GLU A 25 -12.22 -2.50 3.10
CA GLU A 25 -11.79 -2.50 4.49
C GLU A 25 -11.14 -3.85 4.82
N LEU A 26 -10.14 -3.82 5.72
CA LEU A 26 -9.50 -5.01 6.26
C LEU A 26 -10.55 -5.89 6.95
N SER A 27 -10.64 -7.18 6.59
CA SER A 27 -11.56 -8.08 7.29
C SER A 27 -11.24 -8.12 8.79
N ASP A 28 -12.29 -8.31 9.59
CA ASP A 28 -12.12 -8.40 11.05
C ASP A 28 -11.15 -9.52 11.45
N ALA A 29 -11.15 -10.64 10.73
CA ALA A 29 -10.26 -11.77 11.01
C ALA A 29 -8.78 -11.41 10.80
N HIS A 30 -8.43 -10.72 9.70
CA HIS A 30 -7.05 -10.32 9.44
C HIS A 30 -6.61 -9.13 10.29
N TYR A 31 -7.54 -8.23 10.62
CA TYR A 31 -7.24 -7.18 11.59
C TYR A 31 -6.86 -7.76 12.94
N GLU A 32 -7.54 -8.81 13.41
CA GLU A 32 -7.27 -9.43 14.70
C GLU A 32 -5.85 -9.98 14.83
N GLU A 33 -5.24 -10.43 13.73
CA GLU A 33 -3.85 -10.93 13.73
C GLU A 33 -2.81 -9.80 13.88
N ILE A 34 -3.13 -8.61 13.36
CA ILE A 34 -2.21 -7.46 13.39
C ILE A 34 -2.58 -6.41 14.43
N ARG A 35 -3.72 -6.54 15.12
CA ARG A 35 -4.30 -5.49 15.97
C ARG A 35 -3.36 -5.00 17.07
N ASP A 36 -2.44 -5.85 17.51
CA ASP A 36 -1.52 -5.57 18.60
C ASP A 36 -0.16 -5.08 18.08
N ILE A 37 0.09 -5.09 16.77
CA ILE A 37 1.39 -4.74 16.18
C ILE A 37 1.68 -3.24 16.32
N GLN A 38 2.84 -2.95 16.90
CA GLN A 38 3.41 -1.62 17.00
C GLN A 38 4.90 -1.68 16.64
N LEU A 39 5.32 -0.82 15.71
CA LEU A 39 6.73 -0.76 15.32
C LEU A 39 7.13 0.62 14.83
N THR A 40 8.45 0.87 14.84
CA THR A 40 9.11 2.02 14.25
C THR A 40 10.21 1.53 13.32
N ALA A 41 10.23 2.02 12.09
CA ALA A 41 11.18 1.61 11.07
C ALA A 41 11.63 2.79 10.20
N VAL A 42 12.71 2.61 9.44
CA VAL A 42 13.26 3.60 8.52
C VAL A 42 13.16 3.09 7.09
N VAL A 43 12.76 3.95 6.16
CA VAL A 43 12.73 3.64 4.72
C VAL A 43 14.15 3.43 4.20
N THR A 44 14.43 2.23 3.70
CA THR A 44 15.73 1.87 3.10
C THR A 44 15.67 1.78 1.59
N ASP A 45 14.52 1.40 1.02
CA ASP A 45 14.30 1.27 -0.42
C ASP A 45 12.84 1.54 -0.78
N ILE A 46 12.60 2.02 -1.98
CA ILE A 46 11.26 2.26 -2.53
C ILE A 46 11.24 1.63 -3.92
N ASP A 47 10.54 0.51 -4.04
CA ASP A 47 10.57 -0.27 -5.27
C ASP A 47 9.61 0.29 -6.31
N ASP A 48 10.07 0.23 -7.56
CA ASP A 48 9.36 0.65 -8.78
C ASP A 48 8.74 2.08 -8.78
N PRO A 49 9.55 3.14 -8.58
CA PRO A 49 9.03 4.51 -8.68
C PRO A 49 8.62 4.89 -10.12
N TRP A 50 9.00 4.11 -11.13
CA TRP A 50 8.82 4.45 -12.55
C TRP A 50 7.62 3.77 -13.21
N GLN A 51 7.18 2.61 -12.71
CA GLN A 51 5.97 1.92 -13.17
C GLN A 51 5.07 1.46 -12.00
N PRO A 52 4.76 2.32 -11.01
CA PRO A 52 3.98 1.90 -9.86
C PRO A 52 2.59 1.41 -10.30
N PHE A 53 2.08 0.37 -9.64
CA PHE A 53 0.70 -0.09 -9.84
C PHE A 53 -0.25 1.00 -9.32
N HIS A 54 -0.79 1.82 -10.23
CA HIS A 54 -1.70 2.92 -9.91
C HIS A 54 -1.17 3.92 -8.84
N GLY A 55 0.15 4.10 -8.74
CA GLY A 55 0.78 4.98 -7.74
C GLY A 55 1.03 4.33 -6.37
N PHE A 56 0.77 3.02 -6.28
CA PHE A 56 1.08 2.16 -5.15
C PHE A 56 2.31 1.30 -5.46
N GLY A 57 3.02 0.92 -4.41
CA GLY A 57 4.29 0.21 -4.51
C GLY A 57 4.67 -0.48 -3.20
N LEU A 58 5.88 -1.01 -3.20
CA LEU A 58 6.49 -1.70 -2.08
C LEU A 58 7.60 -0.83 -1.51
N ILE A 59 7.55 -0.59 -0.20
CA ILE A 59 8.57 0.15 0.53
C ILE A 59 9.29 -0.82 1.45
N SER A 60 10.60 -0.93 1.29
CA SER A 60 11.44 -1.71 2.19
C SER A 60 11.86 -0.85 3.37
N LEU A 61 11.77 -1.43 4.57
CA LEU A 61 11.96 -0.77 5.85
C LEU A 61 12.94 -1.58 6.71
N GLU A 62 13.83 -0.87 7.40
CA GLU A 62 14.67 -1.43 8.49
C GLU A 62 14.05 -1.06 9.84
N ILE A 63 13.81 -2.06 10.68
CA ILE A 63 13.08 -1.92 11.94
C ILE A 63 14.03 -1.45 13.03
N ILE A 64 13.66 -0.35 13.70
CA ILE A 64 14.36 0.17 14.87
C ILE A 64 13.84 -0.49 16.15
N ASP A 65 12.51 -0.61 16.26
CA ASP A 65 11.83 -1.13 17.44
C ASP A 65 10.51 -1.77 17.03
N SER A 66 10.19 -2.92 17.61
CA SER A 66 8.91 -3.60 17.40
C SER A 66 8.55 -4.46 18.60
N ASN A 67 7.24 -4.58 18.85
CA ASN A 67 6.71 -5.55 19.80
C ASN A 67 6.47 -6.95 19.18
N THR A 68 6.77 -7.13 17.89
CA THR A 68 6.59 -8.38 17.13
C THR A 68 7.82 -8.61 16.27
N GLU A 69 8.25 -9.87 16.10
CA GLU A 69 9.44 -10.18 15.27
C GLU A 69 9.08 -10.77 13.90
N MET A 70 7.86 -11.28 13.74
CA MET A 70 7.45 -11.98 12.53
C MET A 70 5.96 -11.83 12.27
N TYR A 71 5.62 -11.50 11.04
CA TYR A 71 4.27 -11.57 10.50
C TYR A 71 4.38 -11.77 8.99
N ASP A 72 3.87 -12.90 8.50
CA ASP A 72 3.93 -13.27 7.09
C ASP A 72 2.54 -13.72 6.61
N PRO A 73 1.75 -12.78 6.07
CA PRO A 73 0.37 -13.02 5.66
C PRO A 73 0.22 -13.58 4.25
N ARG A 74 1.32 -13.92 3.55
CA ARG A 74 1.28 -14.41 2.16
C ARG A 74 0.44 -15.68 1.94
N PRO A 75 0.22 -16.57 2.93
CA PRO A 75 -0.78 -17.64 2.78
C PRO A 75 -2.23 -17.14 2.57
N HIS A 76 -2.50 -15.84 2.81
CA HIS A 76 -3.79 -15.15 2.72
C HIS A 76 -3.65 -13.94 1.77
N PHE A 77 -3.52 -14.24 0.47
CA PHE A 77 -3.10 -13.31 -0.60
C PHE A 77 -3.96 -12.05 -0.77
N ASP A 78 -5.17 -12.02 -0.23
CA ASP A 78 -6.20 -11.08 -0.57
C ASP A 78 -6.23 -9.81 0.30
N GLU A 79 -5.49 -9.73 1.42
CA GLU A 79 -5.77 -8.72 2.45
C GLU A 79 -4.59 -8.31 3.35
N TYR A 80 -3.36 -8.12 2.82
CA TYR A 80 -2.22 -7.80 3.70
C TYR A 80 -1.48 -6.49 3.47
N LEU A 81 -1.30 -5.74 4.56
CA LEU A 81 -0.68 -4.40 4.58
C LEU A 81 0.85 -4.44 4.53
N PHE A 82 1.47 -5.42 5.20
CA PHE A 82 2.91 -5.52 5.34
C PHE A 82 3.38 -6.95 5.61
N ILE A 83 4.65 -7.20 5.33
CA ILE A 83 5.40 -8.39 5.76
C ILE A 83 6.47 -7.95 6.75
N LEU A 84 6.64 -8.69 7.83
CA LEU A 84 7.61 -8.44 8.89
C LEU A 84 8.45 -9.70 9.11
N LYS A 85 9.78 -9.57 9.00
CA LYS A 85 10.72 -10.64 9.33
C LYS A 85 11.95 -10.05 10.01
N LYS A 86 12.10 -10.34 11.31
CA LYS A 86 13.20 -9.89 12.17
C LYS A 86 13.32 -8.37 12.19
N ASP A 87 14.37 -7.85 11.56
CA ASP A 87 14.77 -6.45 11.46
C ASP A 87 14.32 -5.80 10.15
N GLN A 88 13.56 -6.52 9.32
CA GLN A 88 13.10 -6.04 8.02
C GLN A 88 11.57 -6.08 7.90
N MET A 89 11.04 -5.10 7.19
CA MET A 89 9.63 -5.02 6.86
C MET A 89 9.43 -4.55 5.41
N GLU A 90 8.42 -5.08 4.75
CA GLU A 90 7.89 -4.56 3.50
C GLU A 90 6.52 -3.97 3.75
N LEU A 91 6.31 -2.72 3.35
CA LEU A 91 5.04 -2.01 3.47
C LEU A 91 4.47 -1.73 2.08
N TYR A 92 3.22 -2.13 1.89
CA TYR A 92 2.51 -2.01 0.63
C TYR A 92 1.57 -0.81 0.69
N GLN A 93 1.87 0.26 -0.05
CA GLN A 93 1.10 1.52 0.02
C GLN A 93 1.42 2.49 -1.12
N SER A 94 0.83 3.70 -1.09
CA SER A 94 1.19 4.78 -2.01
C SER A 94 2.64 5.24 -1.81
N LEU A 95 3.36 5.42 -2.93
CA LEU A 95 4.75 5.85 -2.95
C LEU A 95 4.94 7.39 -2.89
N SER A 96 3.86 8.14 -3.13
CA SER A 96 3.93 9.57 -3.48
C SER A 96 4.52 10.52 -2.42
N LEU A 97 4.73 10.07 -1.19
CA LEU A 97 5.11 10.93 -0.07
C LEU A 97 6.41 10.54 0.63
N LEU A 98 6.87 9.30 0.47
CA LEU A 98 8.00 8.79 1.23
C LEU A 98 9.31 8.91 0.44
N SER A 99 10.37 9.20 1.17
CA SER A 99 11.75 9.23 0.69
C SER A 99 12.62 8.30 1.56
N ILE A 100 13.74 7.82 0.99
CA ILE A 100 14.73 7.04 1.75
C ILE A 100 15.20 7.86 2.97
N GLY A 101 15.24 7.21 4.14
CA GLY A 101 15.59 7.81 5.42
C GLY A 101 14.39 8.33 6.22
N ASP A 102 13.19 8.42 5.64
CA ASP A 102 11.98 8.75 6.40
C ASP A 102 11.68 7.68 7.46
N THR A 103 11.08 8.10 8.56
CA THR A 103 10.67 7.16 9.63
C THR A 103 9.19 6.83 9.49
N VAL A 104 8.87 5.55 9.58
CA VAL A 104 7.52 5.01 9.57
C VAL A 104 7.20 4.46 10.96
N LYS A 105 6.06 4.87 11.52
CA LYS A 105 5.54 4.30 12.76
C LYS A 105 4.19 3.63 12.50
N VAL A 106 4.11 2.34 12.79
CA VAL A 106 2.91 1.52 12.68
C VAL A 106 2.30 1.39 14.08
N ASP A 107 1.02 1.68 14.19
CA ASP A 107 0.23 1.63 15.43
C ASP A 107 -1.13 0.99 15.11
N MET A 108 -1.13 -0.33 14.90
CA MET A 108 -2.32 -1.07 14.56
C MET A 108 -3.42 -1.04 15.64
N PRO A 109 -3.13 -0.97 16.96
CA PRO A 109 -4.19 -0.80 17.96
C PRO A 109 -5.09 0.42 17.70
N ASN A 110 -4.51 1.46 17.08
CA ASN A 110 -5.22 2.68 16.73
C ASN A 110 -5.53 2.77 15.22
N LYS A 111 -5.29 1.71 14.44
CA LYS A 111 -5.41 1.66 12.97
C LYS A 111 -4.69 2.82 12.29
N LYS A 112 -3.44 3.09 12.69
CA LYS A 112 -2.67 4.25 12.19
C LYS A 112 -1.30 3.85 11.70
N ILE A 113 -0.87 4.50 10.63
CA ILE A 113 0.52 4.59 10.21
C ILE A 113 0.89 6.07 10.14
N ARG A 114 2.03 6.44 10.73
CA ARG A 114 2.56 7.80 10.68
C ARG A 114 3.86 7.82 9.90
N TYR A 115 3.99 8.78 9.00
CA TYR A 115 5.24 9.05 8.29
C TYR A 115 5.84 10.34 8.81
N PHE A 116 7.08 10.27 9.25
CA PHE A 116 7.90 11.42 9.61
C PHE A 116 8.75 11.75 8.38
N LEU A 117 8.26 12.72 7.60
CA LEU A 117 8.81 13.06 6.29
C LEU A 117 9.93 14.08 6.47
N ASN A 118 11.17 13.62 6.34
CA ASN A 118 12.36 14.43 6.62
C ASN A 118 12.51 15.58 5.62
N GLU A 119 12.30 15.32 4.33
CA GLU A 119 12.41 16.32 3.27
C GLU A 119 11.44 17.49 3.47
N TYR A 120 10.23 17.19 3.94
CA TYR A 120 9.16 18.16 4.12
C TYR A 120 9.04 18.70 5.54
N ASN A 121 9.81 18.16 6.49
CA ASN A 121 9.73 18.46 7.93
C ASN A 121 8.28 18.45 8.46
N ARG A 122 7.53 17.39 8.14
CA ARG A 122 6.13 17.22 8.55
C ARG A 122 5.83 15.79 8.94
N VAL A 123 4.70 15.61 9.63
CA VAL A 123 4.15 14.30 9.95
C VAL A 123 2.84 14.14 9.22
N GLU A 124 2.69 13.03 8.52
CA GLU A 124 1.44 12.62 7.87
C GLU A 124 0.91 11.36 8.55
N GLU A 125 -0.40 11.25 8.70
CA GLU A 125 -1.07 10.12 9.35
C GLU A 125 -2.07 9.48 8.38
N PHE A 126 -2.02 8.16 8.29
CA PHE A 126 -2.86 7.38 7.38
C PHE A 126 -3.56 6.27 8.15
N THR A 127 -4.81 6.04 7.78
CA THR A 127 -5.49 4.78 8.10
C THR A 127 -5.05 3.75 7.05
N PRO A 128 -4.52 2.58 7.46
CA PRO A 128 -4.28 1.45 6.57
C PRO A 128 -5.45 1.18 5.66
N GLN A 129 -5.16 0.93 4.38
CA GLN A 129 -6.13 0.48 3.40
C GLN A 129 -5.64 -0.81 2.77
N LEU A 130 -6.57 -1.69 2.42
CA LEU A 130 -6.26 -2.84 1.61
C LEU A 130 -6.44 -2.52 0.14
N TYR A 131 -5.59 -3.15 -0.65
CA TYR A 131 -5.68 -3.16 -2.09
C TYR A 131 -6.36 -4.43 -2.59
N ASP A 132 -6.74 -4.43 -3.85
CA ASP A 132 -7.35 -5.57 -4.50
C ASP A 132 -6.31 -6.64 -4.87
N GLU A 133 -6.77 -7.85 -5.16
CA GLU A 133 -5.92 -8.98 -5.53
C GLU A 133 -4.92 -8.65 -6.66
N PRO A 134 -5.31 -7.94 -7.75
CA PRO A 134 -4.38 -7.53 -8.80
C PRO A 134 -3.15 -6.75 -8.31
N PHE A 135 -3.31 -5.90 -7.28
CA PHE A 135 -2.19 -5.18 -6.70
C PHE A 135 -1.15 -6.13 -6.10
N TYR A 136 -1.56 -7.17 -5.36
CA TYR A 136 -0.60 -8.10 -4.77
C TYR A 136 0.03 -9.03 -5.81
N HIS A 137 -0.75 -9.48 -6.79
CA HIS A 137 -0.23 -10.25 -7.93
C HIS A 137 0.83 -9.47 -8.71
N TYR A 138 0.70 -8.15 -8.84
CA TYR A 138 1.69 -7.29 -9.50
C TYR A 138 3.11 -7.51 -8.97
N PHE A 139 3.29 -7.57 -7.65
CA PHE A 139 4.60 -7.73 -7.02
C PHE A 139 5.12 -9.16 -7.11
N ILE A 140 4.22 -10.15 -7.01
CA ILE A 140 4.56 -11.57 -7.12
C ILE A 140 5.03 -11.88 -8.54
N GLU A 141 4.29 -11.46 -9.56
CA GLU A 141 4.59 -11.75 -10.97
C GLU A 141 5.88 -11.08 -11.45
N ARG A 142 6.28 -9.97 -10.81
CA ARG A 142 7.49 -9.21 -11.15
C ARG A 142 8.70 -9.52 -10.26
N ASP A 143 8.58 -10.43 -9.31
CA ASP A 143 9.65 -10.79 -8.36
C ASP A 143 10.16 -9.56 -7.57
N LEU A 144 9.24 -8.65 -7.20
CA LEU A 144 9.56 -7.41 -6.46
C LEU A 144 9.54 -7.60 -4.95
N GLN A 145 8.85 -8.63 -4.46
CA GLN A 145 8.83 -9.00 -3.05
C GLN A 145 10.15 -9.70 -2.68
N LYS A 146 10.90 -9.15 -1.72
CA LYS A 146 12.25 -9.57 -1.35
C LYS A 146 12.30 -10.34 -0.03
N LEU A 147 11.27 -10.24 0.82
CA LEU A 147 11.20 -10.91 2.14
C LEU A 147 10.70 -12.34 2.13
#